data_AF-A0A2L0LVT9-F1
#
_entry.id   AF-A0A2L0LVT9-F1
#
_cell.length_a   1.000
_cell.length_b   1.000
_cell.length_c   1.000
_cell.angle_alpha   90.00
_cell.angle_beta   90.00
_cell.angle_gamma   90.00
#
_symmetry.space_group_name_H-M   'P 1'
#
loop_
_entity.id
_entity.type
_entity.pdbx_description
1 polymer ?
#
loop_
_entity_poly.entity_id
_entity_poly.type
_entity_poly.pdbx_seq_one_letter_code
_entity_poly.pdbx_strand_id
1 'polypeptide(L)'
;MTRKYLDIPRFDQLPAPVYFRYDEFGADTHSAPHRHPWGQLNYASHGLMHLDVEGQRFISPPHYAVWVPPDTEHGCYNPQAIVYRSVYLDRSLCAGLPAQPCSLVISDILKAILGDFARRDLRVARDERDQRLAQVLLDQLHLAQTQTCYLPFARSDSLRQVLEGLHDEPGDNRPLAHWAGQVHVSERTLARQFLRELGMSFGEWRLRLRFLRAIEALEAGTAIQSIAFDLGYSSASAFIAMFQRQARCTPEQYRRRARTEM
;
A
#
# COMPACT_ATOMS: atom_id res chain seq x y z
N MET A 1 -0.30 13.43 24.72
CA MET A 1 0.88 12.89 24.03
C MET A 1 1.12 13.72 22.77
N THR A 2 2.33 14.23 22.58
CA THR A 2 2.69 15.07 21.43
C THR A 2 2.83 14.19 20.18
N ARG A 3 2.04 14.47 19.13
CA ARG A 3 2.15 13.74 17.85
C ARG A 3 3.54 13.95 17.25
N LYS A 4 4.20 12.88 16.80
CA LYS A 4 5.51 12.97 16.11
C LYS A 4 5.25 13.28 14.64
N TYR A 5 5.56 14.51 14.23
CA TYR A 5 5.41 14.91 12.84
C TYR A 5 6.69 14.62 12.05
N LEU A 6 6.51 13.99 10.88
CA LEU A 6 7.55 13.77 9.89
C LEU A 6 7.97 15.10 9.27
N ASP A 7 9.27 15.26 9.05
CA ASP A 7 9.75 16.39 8.28
C ASP A 7 9.43 16.18 6.81
N ILE A 8 8.76 17.16 6.21
CA ILE A 8 8.39 17.16 4.80
C ILE A 8 9.39 18.09 4.10
N PRO A 9 10.24 17.57 3.19
CA PRO A 9 11.14 18.40 2.42
C PRO A 9 10.37 19.52 1.73
N ARG A 10 10.74 20.76 2.04
CA ARG A 10 10.20 21.94 1.40
C ARG A 10 11.13 22.33 0.27
N PHE A 11 10.61 22.27 -0.95
CA PHE A 11 11.29 22.72 -2.14
C PHE A 11 10.48 23.82 -2.79
N ASP A 12 11.12 24.93 -3.14
CA ASP A 12 10.50 25.93 -4.03
C ASP A 12 10.41 25.37 -5.46
N GLN A 13 11.41 24.58 -5.85
CA GLN A 13 11.46 23.77 -7.07
C GLN A 13 12.22 22.46 -6.78
N LEU A 14 11.80 21.35 -7.40
CA LEU A 14 12.52 20.09 -7.24
C LEU A 14 13.99 20.21 -7.67
N PRO A 15 14.95 19.63 -6.92
CA PRO A 15 16.37 19.69 -7.26
C PRO A 15 16.73 19.06 -8.61
N ALA A 16 15.88 18.16 -9.12
CA ALA A 16 16.00 17.51 -10.41
C ALA A 16 14.61 17.03 -10.89
N PRO A 17 14.42 16.73 -12.19
CA PRO A 17 13.15 16.25 -12.71
C PRO A 17 12.64 14.98 -12.02
N VAL A 18 13.55 14.11 -11.58
CA VAL A 18 13.27 12.95 -10.74
C VAL A 18 14.10 13.08 -9.47
N TYR A 19 13.43 13.15 -8.32
CA TYR A 19 14.06 13.20 -7.01
C TYR A 19 13.62 12.02 -6.16
N PHE A 20 14.57 11.34 -5.55
CA PHE A 20 14.32 10.17 -4.72
C PHE A 20 14.43 10.51 -3.24
N ARG A 21 13.51 9.94 -2.46
CA ARG A 21 13.47 10.08 -1.01
C ARG A 21 13.44 8.71 -0.35
N TYR A 22 14.24 8.58 0.69
CA TYR A 22 14.44 7.36 1.46
C TYR A 22 14.48 7.72 2.91
N ASP A 23 13.61 7.11 3.71
CA ASP A 23 13.57 7.34 5.14
C ASP A 23 13.09 6.08 5.85
N GLU A 24 13.42 5.97 7.11
CA GLU A 24 12.85 5.01 8.04
C GLU A 24 12.00 5.78 9.04
N PHE A 25 10.69 5.49 9.05
CA PHE A 25 9.78 6.15 9.95
C PHE A 25 9.41 5.19 11.08
N GLY A 26 9.53 5.66 12.32
CA GLY A 26 9.05 4.90 13.47
C GLY A 26 7.52 4.85 13.56
N ALA A 27 7.04 4.06 14.51
CA ALA A 27 5.64 4.01 14.90
C ALA A 27 5.11 5.38 15.41
N ASP A 28 3.80 5.56 15.28
CA ASP A 28 3.06 6.75 15.67
C ASP A 28 3.59 8.05 15.02
N THR A 29 3.99 7.98 13.75
CA THR A 29 4.46 9.13 12.98
C THR A 29 3.37 9.67 12.06
N HIS A 30 3.34 10.99 11.89
CA HIS A 30 2.32 11.71 11.12
C HIS A 30 2.96 12.66 10.11
N SER A 31 2.39 12.75 8.92
CA SER A 31 2.60 13.90 8.04
C SER A 31 1.33 14.73 8.04
N ALA A 32 1.47 16.03 8.34
CA ALA A 32 0.35 16.95 8.27
C ALA A 32 -0.16 17.05 6.83
N PRO A 33 -1.45 17.32 6.60
CA PRO A 33 -1.96 17.59 5.26
C PRO A 33 -1.16 18.70 4.58
N HIS A 34 -0.65 18.41 3.39
CA HIS A 34 0.15 19.31 2.58
C HIS A 34 -0.08 19.05 1.09
N ARG A 35 0.43 19.95 0.25
CA ARG A 35 0.34 19.86 -1.20
C ARG A 35 1.62 20.40 -1.83
N HIS A 36 1.96 19.92 -3.02
CA HIS A 36 3.14 20.34 -3.75
C HIS A 36 2.94 20.22 -5.27
N PRO A 37 3.66 21.01 -6.10
CA PRO A 37 3.42 21.10 -7.54
C PRO A 37 4.00 19.94 -8.37
N TRP A 38 4.63 18.96 -7.72
CA TRP A 38 5.17 17.74 -8.35
C TRP A 38 4.31 16.52 -8.04
N GLY A 39 4.40 15.49 -8.87
CA GLY A 39 3.78 14.20 -8.59
C GLY A 39 4.64 13.39 -7.62
N GLN A 40 4.02 12.51 -6.84
CA GLN A 40 4.70 11.73 -5.82
C GLN A 40 4.24 10.27 -5.84
N LEU A 41 5.21 9.37 -5.93
CA LEU A 41 5.03 7.95 -5.67
C LEU A 41 5.39 7.66 -4.21
N ASN A 42 4.47 7.09 -3.44
CA ASN A 42 4.68 6.67 -2.05
C ASN A 42 4.71 5.15 -1.96
N TYR A 43 5.80 4.56 -1.48
CA TYR A 43 5.98 3.12 -1.39
C TYR A 43 6.61 2.72 -0.04
N ALA A 44 6.03 1.73 0.63
CA ALA A 44 6.66 1.06 1.75
C ALA A 44 7.34 -0.24 1.26
N SER A 45 8.67 -0.31 1.31
CA SER A 45 9.37 -1.58 1.05
C SER A 45 9.17 -2.58 2.20
N HIS A 46 8.91 -2.05 3.39
CA HIS A 46 8.60 -2.80 4.59
C HIS A 46 7.57 -2.05 5.46
N GLY A 47 6.73 -2.79 6.17
CA GLY A 47 5.59 -2.25 6.93
C GLY A 47 4.40 -1.87 6.06
N LEU A 48 3.47 -1.12 6.66
CA LEU A 48 2.23 -0.64 6.04
C LEU A 48 2.12 0.88 6.16
N MET A 49 2.11 1.58 5.02
CA MET A 49 1.92 3.03 5.02
C MET A 49 0.45 3.37 4.80
N HIS A 50 -0.11 4.24 5.65
CA HIS A 50 -1.46 4.80 5.46
C HIS A 50 -1.36 6.26 5.01
N LEU A 51 -2.00 6.57 3.90
CA LEU A 51 -2.10 7.93 3.38
C LEU A 51 -3.55 8.40 3.42
N ASP A 52 -3.73 9.67 3.71
CA ASP A 52 -4.97 10.38 3.45
C ASP A 52 -4.71 11.29 2.24
N VAL A 53 -5.50 11.14 1.17
CA VAL A 53 -5.35 11.91 -0.06
C VAL A 53 -6.73 12.42 -0.44
N GLU A 54 -6.92 13.74 -0.40
CA GLU A 54 -8.23 14.41 -0.61
C GLU A 54 -9.38 13.79 0.22
N GLY A 55 -9.11 13.40 1.48
CA GLY A 55 -10.08 12.79 2.37
C GLY A 55 -10.37 11.31 2.09
N GLN A 56 -9.66 10.70 1.14
CA GLN A 56 -9.71 9.26 0.86
C GLN A 56 -8.50 8.56 1.47
N ARG A 57 -8.74 7.40 2.10
CA ARG A 57 -7.67 6.62 2.72
C ARG A 57 -7.07 5.64 1.72
N PHE A 58 -5.75 5.67 1.62
CA PHE A 58 -4.95 4.74 0.85
C PHE A 58 -4.04 3.95 1.76
N ILE A 59 -3.76 2.72 1.35
CA ILE A 59 -2.86 1.81 2.06
C ILE A 59 -1.87 1.25 1.04
N SER A 60 -0.57 1.29 1.39
CA SER A 60 0.53 0.78 0.56
C SER A 60 1.17 -0.45 1.24
N PRO A 61 0.69 -1.67 0.96
CA PRO A 61 1.40 -2.89 1.32
C PRO A 61 2.62 -3.13 0.40
N PRO A 62 3.53 -4.08 0.71
CA PRO A 62 4.85 -4.28 0.07
C PRO A 62 4.94 -4.50 -1.46
N HIS A 63 3.82 -4.44 -2.20
CA HIS A 63 3.77 -4.56 -3.66
C HIS A 63 2.95 -3.47 -4.34
N TYR A 64 2.45 -2.51 -3.57
CA TYR A 64 1.59 -1.45 -4.03
C TYR A 64 2.17 -0.13 -3.58
N ALA A 65 2.24 0.84 -4.49
CA ALA A 65 2.52 2.22 -4.15
C ALA A 65 1.25 3.05 -4.25
N VAL A 66 1.24 4.20 -3.61
CA VAL A 66 0.20 5.21 -3.78
C VAL A 66 0.79 6.33 -4.64
N TRP A 67 0.17 6.52 -5.80
CA TRP A 67 0.46 7.66 -6.67
C TRP A 67 -0.40 8.85 -6.24
N VAL A 68 0.26 9.98 -5.99
CA VAL A 68 -0.35 11.27 -5.67
C VAL A 68 0.02 12.23 -6.80
N PRO A 69 -0.94 12.70 -7.61
CA PRO A 69 -0.69 13.66 -8.67
C PRO A 69 -0.20 15.02 -8.14
N PRO A 70 0.34 15.89 -9.02
CA PRO A 70 0.63 17.27 -8.68
C PRO A 70 -0.58 18.01 -8.09
N ASP A 71 -0.29 18.92 -7.15
CA ASP A 71 -1.27 19.81 -6.47
C ASP A 71 -2.33 19.09 -5.61
N THR A 72 -2.22 17.77 -5.45
CA THR A 72 -3.15 17.00 -4.63
C THR A 72 -2.78 17.10 -3.14
N GLU A 73 -3.76 17.47 -2.32
CA GLU A 73 -3.58 17.50 -0.86
C GLU A 73 -3.50 16.08 -0.30
N HIS A 74 -2.46 15.82 0.49
CA HIS A 74 -2.24 14.54 1.11
C HIS A 74 -1.52 14.66 2.46
N GLY A 75 -1.68 13.63 3.28
CA GLY A 75 -0.99 13.44 4.55
C GLY A 75 -0.80 11.95 4.81
N CYS A 76 -0.16 11.61 5.91
CA CYS A 76 0.00 10.21 6.28
C CYS A 76 -0.03 10.00 7.78
N TYR A 77 -0.32 8.76 8.16
CA TYR A 77 -0.20 8.29 9.52
C TYR A 77 0.35 6.87 9.48
N ASN A 78 1.42 6.61 10.22
CA ASN A 78 2.01 5.28 10.32
C ASN A 78 1.85 4.78 11.75
N PRO A 79 0.90 3.85 12.00
CA PRO A 79 0.74 3.24 13.32
C PRO A 79 1.96 2.41 13.70
N GLN A 80 2.57 1.70 12.75
CA GLN A 80 3.80 0.93 12.94
C GLN A 80 4.98 1.58 12.19
N ALA A 81 6.19 1.10 12.46
CA ALA A 81 7.38 1.51 11.73
C ALA A 81 7.32 1.05 10.27
N ILE A 82 7.87 1.85 9.37
CA ILE A 82 7.93 1.55 7.93
C ILE A 82 9.30 1.92 7.34
N VAL A 83 9.69 1.20 6.30
CA VAL A 83 10.82 1.56 5.44
C VAL A 83 10.26 2.25 4.20
N TYR A 84 10.41 3.58 4.16
CA TYR A 84 9.78 4.45 3.20
C TYR A 84 10.67 4.73 2.00
N ARG A 85 10.09 4.58 0.81
CA ARG A 85 10.68 4.89 -0.48
C ARG A 85 9.72 5.78 -1.24
N SER A 86 10.22 6.89 -1.78
CA SER A 86 9.40 7.80 -2.56
C SER A 86 10.14 8.38 -3.74
N VAL A 87 9.38 8.70 -4.78
CA VAL A 87 9.87 9.35 -6.00
C VAL A 87 9.03 10.60 -6.23
N TYR A 88 9.69 11.75 -6.31
CA TYR A 88 9.09 13.01 -6.70
C TYR A 88 9.38 13.23 -8.18
N LEU A 89 8.33 13.48 -8.94
CA LEU A 89 8.37 13.68 -10.38
C LEU A 89 7.94 15.09 -10.71
N ASP A 90 8.81 15.82 -11.37
CA ASP A 90 8.46 17.10 -11.96
C ASP A 90 7.18 16.97 -12.81
N ARG A 91 6.36 18.02 -12.83
CA ARG A 91 5.08 18.02 -13.54
C ARG A 91 5.24 17.61 -15.01
N SER A 92 6.33 18.02 -15.66
CA SER A 92 6.61 17.67 -17.06
C SER A 92 6.70 16.16 -17.30
N LEU A 93 7.08 15.37 -16.29
CA LEU A 93 7.19 13.90 -16.35
C LEU A 93 5.91 13.17 -15.91
N CYS A 94 4.90 13.91 -15.44
CA CYS A 94 3.63 13.32 -15.02
C CYS A 94 2.67 13.10 -16.20
N ALA A 95 3.02 13.59 -17.40
CA ALA A 95 2.21 13.39 -18.60
C ALA A 95 2.12 11.90 -18.94
N GLY A 96 0.90 11.34 -18.94
CA GLY A 96 0.66 9.91 -19.17
C GLY A 96 0.47 9.09 -17.89
N LEU A 97 0.72 9.66 -16.72
CA LEU A 97 0.36 9.07 -15.43
C LEU A 97 -1.10 9.42 -15.05
N PRO A 98 -1.71 8.67 -14.11
CA PRO A 98 -3.08 8.95 -13.68
C PRO A 98 -3.23 10.37 -13.12
N ALA A 99 -4.27 11.07 -13.58
CA ALA A 99 -4.61 12.43 -13.13
C ALA A 99 -5.32 12.45 -11.76
N GLN A 100 -5.62 11.28 -11.20
CA GLN A 100 -6.29 11.09 -9.91
C GLN A 100 -5.43 10.20 -9.02
N PRO A 101 -5.50 10.37 -7.69
CA PRO A 101 -4.84 9.48 -6.75
C PRO A 101 -5.23 8.02 -6.97
N CYS A 102 -4.26 7.12 -6.95
CA CYS A 102 -4.52 5.70 -7.15
C CYS A 102 -3.45 4.82 -6.52
N SER A 103 -3.76 3.54 -6.36
CA SER A 103 -2.78 2.51 -6.06
C SER A 103 -2.16 1.96 -7.35
N LEU A 104 -0.84 1.90 -7.40
CA LEU A 104 -0.08 1.30 -8.49
C LEU A 104 0.50 -0.04 -8.05
N VAL A 105 0.32 -1.07 -8.87
CA VAL A 105 1.00 -2.35 -8.69
C VAL A 105 2.47 -2.18 -9.08
N ILE A 106 3.38 -2.39 -8.14
CA ILE A 106 4.80 -2.13 -8.34
C ILE A 106 5.51 -3.39 -8.88
N SER A 107 6.11 -3.25 -10.06
CA SER A 107 6.92 -4.29 -10.69
C SER A 107 8.20 -4.57 -9.93
N ASP A 108 8.77 -5.76 -10.10
CA ASP A 108 10.02 -6.12 -9.42
C ASP A 108 11.21 -5.30 -9.95
N ILE A 109 11.15 -4.83 -11.20
CA ILE A 109 12.12 -3.89 -11.77
C ILE A 109 12.09 -2.56 -11.01
N LEU A 110 10.88 -2.00 -10.78
CA LEU A 110 10.75 -0.74 -10.07
C LEU A 110 11.24 -0.85 -8.61
N LYS A 111 10.95 -1.96 -7.93
CA LYS A 111 11.50 -2.22 -6.58
C LYS A 111 13.03 -2.31 -6.59
N ALA A 112 13.60 -2.99 -7.58
CA ALA A 112 15.05 -3.12 -7.69
C ALA A 112 15.73 -1.76 -7.90
N ILE A 113 15.17 -0.89 -8.74
CA ILE A 113 15.69 0.46 -8.95
C ILE A 113 15.59 1.30 -7.66
N LEU A 114 14.43 1.31 -7.01
CA LEU A 114 14.23 2.03 -5.75
C LEU A 114 15.19 1.54 -4.66
N GLY A 115 15.38 0.22 -4.55
CA GLY A 115 16.28 -0.40 -3.59
C GLY A 115 17.76 -0.15 -3.90
N ASP A 116 18.16 -0.12 -5.17
CA ASP A 116 19.54 0.17 -5.55
C ASP A 116 19.90 1.63 -5.26
N PHE A 117 19.04 2.58 -5.63
CA PHE A 117 19.29 4.01 -5.39
C PHE A 117 19.29 4.33 -3.88
N ALA A 118 18.40 3.68 -3.13
CA ALA A 118 18.40 3.73 -1.67
C ALA A 118 19.73 3.26 -1.07
N ARG A 119 20.22 2.09 -1.48
CA ARG A 119 21.49 1.52 -0.98
C ARG A 119 22.70 2.39 -1.32
N ARG A 120 22.64 3.14 -2.42
CA ARG A 120 23.69 4.07 -2.87
C ARG A 120 23.50 5.51 -2.34
N ASP A 121 22.45 5.75 -1.54
CA ASP A 121 22.03 7.08 -1.06
C ASP A 121 21.96 8.12 -2.21
N LEU A 122 21.25 7.74 -3.27
CA LEU A 122 21.07 8.56 -4.47
C LEU A 122 19.72 9.25 -4.48
N ARG A 123 19.70 10.52 -4.09
CA ARG A 123 18.50 11.37 -4.19
C ARG A 123 18.29 11.94 -5.59
N VAL A 124 19.35 12.05 -6.38
CA VAL A 124 19.35 12.54 -7.76
C VAL A 124 20.35 11.69 -8.55
N ALA A 125 20.04 11.41 -9.81
CA ALA A 125 20.94 10.70 -10.72
C ALA A 125 22.26 11.49 -10.89
N ARG A 126 23.41 10.82 -10.69
CA ARG A 126 24.74 11.47 -10.71
C ARG A 126 25.41 11.39 -12.08
N ASP A 127 25.15 10.33 -12.84
CA ASP A 127 25.72 10.10 -14.16
C ASP A 127 24.67 9.54 -15.14
N GLU A 128 25.08 9.31 -16.39
CA GLU A 128 24.18 8.80 -17.43
C GLU A 128 23.60 7.40 -17.12
N ARG A 129 24.29 6.58 -16.31
CA ARG A 129 23.80 5.24 -15.94
C ARG A 129 22.62 5.38 -14.98
N ASP A 130 22.75 6.27 -14.00
CA ASP A 130 21.66 6.59 -13.08
C ASP A 130 20.48 7.24 -13.83
N GLN A 131 20.74 8.11 -14.80
CA GLN A 131 19.69 8.72 -15.63
C GLN A 131 18.92 7.67 -16.43
N ARG A 132 19.62 6.68 -17.02
CA ARG A 132 18.96 5.56 -17.71
C ARG A 132 18.10 4.73 -16.77
N LEU A 133 18.56 4.46 -15.55
CA LEU A 133 17.76 3.74 -14.55
C LEU A 133 16.53 4.55 -14.10
N ALA A 134 16.66 5.87 -13.93
CA ALA A 134 15.53 6.75 -13.66
C ALA A 134 14.52 6.75 -14.81
N GLN A 135 14.98 6.73 -16.07
CA GLN A 135 14.10 6.61 -17.23
C GLN A 135 13.36 5.26 -17.24
N VAL A 136 14.05 4.15 -16.98
CA VAL A 136 13.40 2.84 -16.86
C VAL A 136 12.34 2.86 -15.76
N LEU A 137 12.61 3.52 -14.63
CA LEU A 137 11.61 3.68 -13.57
C LEU A 137 10.37 4.42 -14.06
N LEU A 138 10.54 5.51 -14.81
CA LEU A 138 9.41 6.23 -15.41
C LEU A 138 8.62 5.33 -16.37
N ASP A 139 9.30 4.58 -17.24
CA ASP A 139 8.64 3.66 -18.16
C ASP A 139 7.84 2.59 -17.39
N GLN A 140 8.39 2.06 -16.30
CA GLN A 140 7.69 1.12 -15.42
C GLN A 140 6.47 1.73 -14.72
N LEU A 141 6.49 3.02 -14.38
CA LEU A 141 5.33 3.71 -13.82
C LEU A 141 4.21 3.86 -14.85
N HIS A 142 4.54 4.16 -16.10
CA HIS A 142 3.55 4.23 -17.19
C HIS A 142 2.91 2.88 -17.50
N LEU A 143 3.65 1.78 -17.31
CA LEU A 143 3.16 0.42 -17.50
C LEU A 143 2.44 -0.14 -16.27
N ALA A 144 2.52 0.53 -15.12
CA ALA A 144 1.99 0.02 -13.86
C ALA A 144 0.46 -0.11 -13.93
N GLN A 145 -0.05 -1.26 -13.49
CA GLN A 145 -1.48 -1.45 -13.38
C GLN A 145 -2.04 -0.52 -12.30
N THR A 146 -3.05 0.26 -12.68
CA THR A 146 -3.77 1.17 -11.78
C THR A 146 -4.93 0.46 -11.11
N GLN A 147 -5.09 0.72 -9.81
CA GLN A 147 -6.25 0.34 -9.01
C GLN A 147 -6.71 1.56 -8.23
N THR A 148 -8.01 1.75 -8.04
CA THR A 148 -8.51 2.90 -7.27
C THR A 148 -7.91 2.94 -5.88
N CYS A 149 -7.88 1.80 -5.20
CA CYS A 149 -7.15 1.60 -3.94
C CYS A 149 -6.94 0.10 -3.70
N TYR A 150 -5.99 -0.26 -2.83
CA TYR A 150 -5.71 -1.66 -2.51
C TYR A 150 -6.93 -2.39 -1.91
N LEU A 151 -7.65 -1.73 -0.99
CA LEU A 151 -8.86 -2.22 -0.35
C LEU A 151 -10.02 -1.22 -0.56
N PRO A 152 -10.85 -1.40 -1.60
CA PRO A 152 -11.93 -0.47 -1.93
C PRO A 152 -13.04 -0.38 -0.88
N PHE A 153 -13.58 0.83 -0.74
CA PHE A 153 -14.71 1.15 0.12
C PHE A 153 -16.04 0.94 -0.60
N ALA A 154 -17.03 0.48 0.16
CA ALA A 154 -18.41 0.39 -0.31
C ALA A 154 -19.10 1.76 -0.26
N ARG A 155 -19.77 2.10 -1.36
CA ARG A 155 -20.73 3.19 -1.50
C ARG A 155 -22.14 2.74 -1.11
N SER A 156 -22.52 1.51 -1.44
CA SER A 156 -23.83 0.94 -1.10
C SER A 156 -23.90 0.45 0.35
N ASP A 157 -25.04 0.67 1.00
CA ASP A 157 -25.23 0.32 2.41
C ASP A 157 -25.09 -1.18 2.67
N SER A 158 -25.61 -2.02 1.76
CA SER A 158 -25.50 -3.47 1.88
C SER A 158 -24.05 -3.96 1.82
N LEU A 159 -23.23 -3.45 0.90
CA LEU A 159 -21.82 -3.81 0.89
C LEU A 159 -21.10 -3.23 2.11
N ARG A 160 -21.42 -2.01 2.53
CA ARG A 160 -20.79 -1.38 3.70
C ARG A 160 -20.92 -2.26 4.94
N GLN A 161 -22.13 -2.76 5.22
CA GLN A 161 -22.37 -3.67 6.35
C GLN A 161 -21.54 -4.97 6.25
N VAL A 162 -21.39 -5.54 5.04
CA VAL A 162 -20.55 -6.73 4.85
C VAL A 162 -19.08 -6.41 5.08
N LEU A 163 -18.58 -5.30 4.55
CA LEU A 163 -17.18 -4.91 4.69
C LEU A 163 -16.83 -4.56 6.14
N GLU A 164 -17.74 -3.89 6.86
CA GLU A 164 -17.61 -3.61 8.29
C GLU A 164 -17.52 -4.90 9.10
N GLY A 165 -18.43 -5.86 8.89
CA GLY A 165 -18.37 -7.15 9.58
C GLY A 165 -17.10 -7.94 9.30
N LEU A 166 -16.55 -7.86 8.08
CA LEU A 166 -15.26 -8.47 7.76
C LEU A 166 -14.07 -7.73 8.41
N HIS A 167 -14.16 -6.41 8.54
CA HIS A 167 -13.15 -5.60 9.24
C HIS A 167 -13.12 -5.90 10.74
N ASP A 168 -14.30 -6.07 11.35
CA ASP A 168 -14.44 -6.38 12.77
C ASP A 168 -13.97 -7.80 13.10
N GLU A 169 -14.24 -8.76 12.22
CA GLU A 169 -13.81 -10.16 12.37
C GLU A 169 -13.08 -10.67 11.10
N PRO A 170 -11.79 -10.33 10.92
CA PRO A 170 -11.02 -10.75 9.74
C PRO A 170 -10.88 -12.28 9.62
N GLY A 171 -11.01 -13.00 10.73
CA GLY A 171 -10.99 -14.46 10.80
C GLY A 171 -12.25 -15.13 10.28
N ASP A 172 -13.30 -14.36 9.96
CA ASP A 172 -14.59 -14.92 9.58
C ASP A 172 -14.54 -15.71 8.26
N ASN A 173 -14.78 -17.02 8.37
CA ASN A 173 -14.80 -17.95 7.25
C ASN A 173 -16.18 -18.18 6.64
N ARG A 174 -17.23 -17.53 7.14
CA ARG A 174 -18.59 -17.67 6.61
C ARG A 174 -18.59 -17.37 5.09
N PRO A 175 -19.30 -18.19 4.29
CA PRO A 175 -19.31 -18.04 2.84
C PRO A 175 -20.13 -16.81 2.41
N LEU A 176 -19.99 -16.40 1.15
CA LEU A 176 -20.72 -15.26 0.59
C LEU A 176 -22.25 -15.41 0.77
N ALA A 177 -22.78 -16.63 0.64
CA ALA A 177 -24.20 -16.93 0.90
C ALA A 177 -24.69 -16.47 2.29
N HIS A 178 -23.85 -16.59 3.32
CA HIS A 178 -24.21 -16.14 4.67
C HIS A 178 -24.34 -14.61 4.73
N TRP A 179 -23.36 -13.90 4.17
CA TRP A 179 -23.36 -12.43 4.09
C TRP A 179 -24.52 -11.90 3.24
N ALA A 180 -24.85 -12.59 2.15
CA ALA A 180 -25.99 -12.26 1.31
C ALA A 180 -27.32 -12.36 2.09
N GLY A 181 -27.45 -13.38 2.94
CA GLY A 181 -28.58 -13.52 3.86
C GLY A 181 -28.70 -12.38 4.86
N GLN A 182 -27.58 -11.92 5.44
CA GLN A 182 -27.56 -10.81 6.40
C GLN A 182 -28.03 -9.48 5.81
N VAL A 183 -27.76 -9.25 4.51
CA VAL A 183 -28.16 -8.01 3.81
C VAL A 183 -29.36 -8.20 2.90
N HIS A 184 -30.11 -9.29 3.08
CA HIS A 184 -31.36 -9.61 2.39
C HIS A 184 -31.29 -9.62 0.86
N VAL A 185 -30.20 -10.15 0.29
CA VAL A 185 -30.03 -10.33 -1.17
C VAL A 185 -29.64 -11.76 -1.52
N SER A 186 -29.77 -12.15 -2.79
CA SER A 186 -29.22 -13.43 -3.26
C SER A 186 -27.69 -13.39 -3.30
N GLU A 187 -27.03 -14.53 -3.11
CA GLU A 187 -25.56 -14.66 -3.24
C GLU A 187 -25.05 -14.14 -4.59
N ARG A 188 -25.77 -14.45 -5.69
CA ARG A 188 -25.46 -13.95 -7.04
C ARG A 188 -25.53 -12.43 -7.13
N THR A 189 -26.51 -11.81 -6.47
CA THR A 189 -26.65 -10.35 -6.44
C THR A 189 -25.47 -9.73 -5.72
N LEU A 190 -25.10 -10.26 -4.54
CA LEU A 190 -23.99 -9.75 -3.75
C LEU A 190 -22.65 -9.93 -4.47
N ALA A 191 -22.40 -11.09 -5.09
CA ALA A 191 -21.20 -11.36 -5.87
C ALA A 191 -21.00 -10.34 -7.01
N ARG A 192 -22.09 -10.04 -7.74
CA ARG A 192 -22.06 -9.04 -8.81
C ARG A 192 -21.84 -7.62 -8.28
N GLN A 193 -22.35 -7.32 -7.08
CA GLN A 193 -22.16 -6.03 -6.43
C GLN A 193 -20.69 -5.81 -6.04
N PHE A 194 -20.03 -6.83 -5.48
CA PHE A 194 -18.58 -6.82 -5.20
C PHE A 194 -17.77 -6.47 -6.46
N LEU A 195 -18.03 -7.16 -7.58
CA LEU A 195 -17.32 -6.90 -8.84
C LEU A 195 -17.62 -5.51 -9.41
N ARG A 196 -18.89 -5.09 -9.42
CA ARG A 196 -19.32 -3.81 -10.01
C ARG A 196 -18.80 -2.61 -9.23
N GLU A 197 -18.80 -2.69 -7.91
CA GLU A 197 -18.53 -1.55 -7.03
C GLU A 197 -17.08 -1.52 -6.53
N LEU A 198 -16.52 -2.69 -6.19
CA LEU A 198 -15.18 -2.81 -5.61
C LEU A 198 -14.15 -3.31 -6.63
N GLY A 199 -14.59 -3.72 -7.84
CA GLY A 199 -13.69 -4.22 -8.89
C GLY A 199 -13.06 -5.58 -8.58
N MET A 200 -13.49 -6.28 -7.53
CA MET A 200 -12.91 -7.55 -7.09
C MET A 200 -13.97 -8.46 -6.45
N SER A 201 -13.67 -9.76 -6.37
CA SER A 201 -14.56 -10.72 -5.73
C SER A 201 -14.51 -10.60 -4.19
N PHE A 202 -15.55 -11.09 -3.50
CA PHE A 202 -15.56 -11.20 -2.04
C PHE A 202 -14.33 -11.94 -1.49
N GLY A 203 -13.94 -13.03 -2.14
CA GLY A 203 -12.78 -13.83 -1.73
C GLY A 203 -11.47 -13.06 -1.84
N GLU A 204 -11.28 -12.31 -2.92
CA GLU A 204 -10.11 -11.45 -3.11
C GLU A 204 -10.08 -10.29 -2.10
N TRP A 205 -11.22 -9.61 -1.88
CA TRP A 205 -11.31 -8.53 -0.90
C TRP A 205 -10.97 -9.03 0.52
N ARG A 206 -11.57 -10.15 0.95
CA ARG A 206 -11.28 -10.77 2.26
C ARG A 206 -9.81 -11.21 2.37
N LEU A 207 -9.25 -11.77 1.30
CA LEU A 207 -7.84 -12.17 1.24
C LEU A 207 -6.91 -10.97 1.45
N ARG A 208 -7.17 -9.85 0.77
CA ARG A 208 -6.40 -8.61 0.92
C ARG A 208 -6.51 -8.05 2.33
N LEU A 209 -7.71 -8.03 2.91
CA LEU A 209 -7.89 -7.62 4.30
C LEU A 209 -7.06 -8.47 5.26
N ARG A 210 -7.15 -9.80 5.16
CA ARG A 210 -6.35 -10.71 6.01
C ARG A 210 -4.86 -10.49 5.84
N PHE A 211 -4.40 -10.21 4.63
CA PHE A 211 -3.00 -9.88 4.37
C PHE A 211 -2.55 -8.59 5.08
N LEU A 212 -3.37 -7.53 5.05
CA LEU A 212 -3.07 -6.30 5.81
C LEU A 212 -2.97 -6.57 7.31
N ARG A 213 -3.94 -7.29 7.87
CA ARG A 213 -3.95 -7.66 9.29
C ARG A 213 -2.76 -8.55 9.67
N ALA A 214 -2.33 -9.41 8.76
CA ALA A 214 -1.13 -10.22 8.93
C ALA A 214 0.13 -9.37 9.02
N ILE A 215 0.28 -8.35 8.16
CA ILE A 215 1.41 -7.42 8.23
C ILE A 215 1.41 -6.70 9.57
N GLU A 216 0.28 -6.08 9.96
CA GLU A 216 0.14 -5.37 11.24
C GLU A 216 0.50 -6.27 12.44
N ALA A 217 0.02 -7.52 12.45
CA ALA A 217 0.32 -8.47 13.52
C ALA A 217 1.78 -8.98 13.51
N LEU A 218 2.41 -9.11 12.34
CA LEU A 218 3.82 -9.46 12.23
C LEU A 218 4.71 -8.35 12.78
N GLU A 219 4.38 -7.09 12.47
CA GLU A 219 5.07 -5.89 12.98
C GLU A 219 4.88 -5.73 14.49
N ALA A 220 3.71 -6.12 15.02
CA ALA A 220 3.45 -6.18 16.45
C ALA A 220 4.19 -7.34 17.17
N GLY A 221 4.89 -8.21 16.44
CA GLY A 221 5.65 -9.33 17.00
C GLY A 221 4.81 -10.57 17.34
N THR A 222 3.54 -10.63 16.92
CA THR A 222 2.65 -11.75 17.23
C THR A 222 3.16 -13.07 16.64
N ALA A 223 3.05 -14.18 17.37
CA ALA A 223 3.51 -15.48 16.90
C ALA A 223 2.76 -15.92 15.63
N ILE A 224 3.47 -16.47 14.63
CA ILE A 224 2.91 -16.87 13.32
C ILE A 224 1.70 -17.81 13.48
N GLN A 225 1.76 -18.73 14.46
CA GLN A 225 0.68 -19.66 14.74
C GLN A 225 -0.58 -18.94 15.26
N SER A 226 -0.44 -17.96 16.15
CA SER A 226 -1.55 -17.13 16.64
C SER A 226 -2.16 -16.32 15.50
N ILE A 227 -1.34 -15.66 14.69
CA ILE A 227 -1.80 -14.90 13.52
C ILE A 227 -2.64 -15.79 12.58
N ALA A 228 -2.19 -17.02 12.33
CA ALA A 228 -2.93 -17.95 11.49
C ALA A 228 -4.33 -18.23 12.05
N PHE A 229 -4.45 -18.53 13.34
CA PHE A 229 -5.75 -18.81 13.97
C PHE A 229 -6.65 -17.57 14.04
N ASP A 230 -6.11 -16.41 14.41
CA ASP A 230 -6.85 -15.15 14.50
C ASP A 230 -7.39 -14.72 13.14
N LEU A 231 -6.67 -15.02 12.05
CA LEU A 231 -7.11 -14.77 10.67
C LEU A 231 -7.93 -15.93 10.07
N GLY A 232 -8.37 -16.88 10.90
CA GLY A 232 -9.28 -17.95 10.51
C GLY A 232 -8.65 -19.05 9.66
N TYR A 233 -7.34 -19.23 9.67
CA TYR A 233 -6.70 -20.37 9.00
C TYR A 233 -6.70 -21.61 9.90
N SER A 234 -6.95 -22.77 9.30
CA SER A 234 -6.92 -24.07 10.00
C SER A 234 -5.52 -24.52 10.41
N SER A 235 -4.47 -23.91 9.85
CA SER A 235 -3.08 -24.22 10.17
C SER A 235 -2.14 -23.05 9.81
N ALA A 236 -0.99 -23.01 10.48
CA ALA A 236 0.08 -22.08 10.15
C ALA A 236 0.58 -22.25 8.71
N SER A 237 0.64 -23.47 8.18
CA SER A 237 1.06 -23.74 6.80
C SER A 237 0.14 -23.10 5.76
N ALA A 238 -1.18 -23.15 5.99
CA ALA A 238 -2.16 -22.51 5.09
C ALA A 238 -2.02 -20.98 5.11
N PHE A 239 -1.79 -20.40 6.28
CA PHE A 239 -1.49 -18.98 6.43
C PHE A 239 -0.17 -18.60 5.73
N ILE A 240 0.91 -19.35 5.94
CA ILE A 240 2.22 -19.10 5.30
C ILE A 240 2.09 -19.13 3.78
N ALA A 241 1.36 -20.11 3.23
CA ALA A 241 1.14 -20.21 1.79
C ALA A 241 0.36 -19.00 1.24
N MET A 242 -0.66 -18.52 1.98
CA MET A 242 -1.36 -17.28 1.63
C MET A 242 -0.41 -16.08 1.66
N PHE A 243 0.34 -15.91 2.74
CA PHE A 243 1.23 -14.79 2.92
C PHE A 243 2.33 -14.77 1.85
N GLN A 244 2.93 -15.92 1.55
CA GLN A 244 3.92 -16.07 0.47
C GLN A 244 3.37 -15.67 -0.89
N ARG A 245 2.11 -16.01 -1.19
CA ARG A 245 1.48 -15.60 -2.46
C ARG A 245 1.34 -14.09 -2.56
N GLN A 246 1.04 -13.41 -1.46
CA GLN A 246 0.83 -11.95 -1.42
C GLN A 246 2.15 -11.16 -1.30
N ALA A 247 3.05 -11.57 -0.41
CA ALA A 247 4.30 -10.88 -0.09
C ALA A 247 5.54 -11.39 -0.87
N ARG A 248 5.39 -12.48 -1.63
CA ARG A 248 6.49 -13.19 -2.32
C ARG A 248 7.65 -13.62 -1.40
N CYS A 249 7.39 -13.74 -0.10
CA CYS A 249 8.32 -14.22 0.92
C CYS A 249 7.54 -14.83 2.10
N THR A 250 8.19 -15.63 2.95
CA THR A 250 7.53 -16.17 4.15
C THR A 250 7.27 -15.06 5.18
N PRO A 251 6.30 -15.24 6.10
CA PRO A 251 6.12 -14.33 7.24
C PRO A 251 7.39 -14.10 8.06
N GLU A 252 8.20 -15.15 8.25
CA GLU A 252 9.46 -15.07 9.01
C GLU A 252 10.55 -14.30 8.23
N GLN A 253 10.64 -14.52 6.91
CA GLN A 253 11.53 -13.73 6.05
C GLN A 253 11.13 -12.25 6.05
N TYR A 254 9.83 -11.96 6.03
CA TYR A 254 9.30 -10.61 6.12
C TYR A 254 9.74 -9.95 7.42
N ARG A 255 9.48 -10.59 8.58
CA ARG A 255 9.90 -10.10 9.90
C ARG A 255 11.42 -9.88 10.00
N ARG A 256 12.23 -10.75 9.38
CA ARG A 256 13.68 -10.59 9.38
C ARG A 256 14.14 -9.38 8.58
N ARG A 257 13.50 -9.09 7.44
CA ARG A 257 13.82 -7.90 6.62
C ARG A 257 13.60 -6.61 7.41
N ALA A 258 12.54 -6.53 8.21
CA ALA A 258 12.30 -5.44 9.16
C ALA A 258 13.56 -5.11 9.97
N ARG A 259 14.21 -6.15 10.52
CA ARG A 259 15.36 -6.04 11.41
C ARG A 259 16.70 -5.78 10.72
N THR A 260 16.75 -5.93 9.40
CA THR A 260 17.97 -5.70 8.60
C THR A 260 17.92 -4.36 7.87
N GLU A 261 16.71 -3.85 7.64
CA GLU A 261 16.44 -2.52 7.06
C GLU A 261 16.21 -1.46 8.16
N MET A 262 16.30 -1.82 9.45
CA MET A 262 16.37 -0.95 10.63
C MET A 262 17.76 -1.04 11.26
#